data_AF-R7T0T3-F1
#
_entry.id   AF-R7T0T3-F1
#
_cell.length_a   1.000
_cell.length_b   1.000
_cell.length_c   1.000
_cell.angle_alpha   90.00
_cell.angle_beta   90.00
_cell.angle_gamma   90.00
#
_symmetry.space_group_name_H-M   'P 1'
#
loop_
_entity.id
_entity.type
_entity.pdbx_description
1 polymer ?
#
loop_
_entity_poly.entity_id
_entity_poly.type
_entity_poly.pdbx_seq_one_letter_code
_entity_poly.pdbx_strand_id
1 'polypeptide(L)'
;MVPATVLRKEVELSSISVAQRMSWAAGRETTRVEDEAYCLMGIFSINISTLYGEGRQAFYRLQEGIMKKLVDTSLVAWGYSTPSLSVNGG
;
A
#
# COMPACT_ATOMS: atom_id res chain seq x y z
N MET A 1 -7.98 -10.49 7.81
CA MET A 1 -6.79 -11.15 8.39
C MET A 1 -5.66 -11.17 7.36
N VAL A 2 -4.41 -10.92 7.76
CA VAL A 2 -3.25 -10.97 6.85
C VAL A 2 -2.86 -12.44 6.61
N PRO A 3 -2.66 -12.89 5.36
CA PRO A 3 -2.25 -14.27 5.07
C PRO A 3 -0.88 -14.62 5.66
N ALA A 4 -0.70 -15.88 6.10
CA ALA A 4 0.56 -16.34 6.69
C ALA A 4 1.75 -16.26 5.72
N THR A 5 1.51 -16.47 4.42
CA THR A 5 2.52 -16.39 3.35
C THR A 5 3.13 -14.98 3.27
N VAL A 6 2.32 -13.95 3.47
CA VAL A 6 2.77 -12.55 3.52
C VAL A 6 3.62 -12.29 4.76
N LEU A 7 3.21 -12.80 5.92
CA LEU A 7 3.97 -12.66 7.17
C LEU A 7 5.31 -13.40 7.13
N ARG A 8 5.37 -14.52 6.42
CA ARG A 8 6.59 -15.31 6.19
C ARG A 8 7.48 -14.75 5.08
N LYS A 9 7.08 -13.65 4.44
CA LYS A 9 7.77 -13.03 3.30
C LYS A 9 7.93 -13.98 2.09
N GLU A 10 7.01 -14.93 1.95
CA GLU A 10 6.93 -15.80 0.77
C GLU A 10 6.27 -15.06 -0.42
N VAL A 11 5.44 -14.04 -0.12
CA VAL A 11 4.78 -13.18 -1.11
C VAL A 11 5.04 -11.71 -0.77
N GLU A 12 5.49 -10.95 -1.76
CA GLU A 12 5.74 -9.52 -1.64
C GLU A 12 4.45 -8.70 -1.58
N LEU A 13 4.38 -7.72 -0.67
CA LEU A 13 3.22 -6.83 -0.51
C LEU A 13 2.91 -6.00 -1.76
N SER A 14 3.93 -5.69 -2.56
CA SER A 14 3.80 -4.95 -3.82
C SER A 14 3.04 -5.73 -4.90
N SER A 15 3.08 -7.07 -4.84
CA SER A 15 2.36 -7.95 -5.78
C SER A 15 0.85 -8.06 -5.47
N ILE A 16 0.42 -7.58 -4.31
CA ILE A 16 -0.96 -7.70 -3.84
C ILE A 16 -1.71 -6.39 -4.08
N SER A 17 -2.91 -6.49 -4.65
CA SER A 17 -3.75 -5.33 -4.94
C SER A 17 -4.08 -4.53 -3.67
N VAL A 18 -4.30 -3.23 -3.85
CA VAL A 18 -4.68 -2.33 -2.74
C VAL A 18 -5.98 -2.77 -2.11
N ALA A 19 -6.99 -3.14 -2.93
CA ALA A 19 -8.28 -3.61 -2.45
C ALA A 19 -8.14 -4.85 -1.55
N GLN A 20 -7.29 -5.81 -1.95
CA GLN A 20 -7.05 -7.01 -1.17
C GLN A 20 -6.28 -6.72 0.13
N ARG A 21 -5.33 -5.76 0.11
CA ARG A 21 -4.66 -5.29 1.34
C ARG A 21 -5.62 -4.56 2.28
N MET A 22 -6.51 -3.72 1.75
CA MET A 22 -7.57 -3.04 2.53
C MET A 22 -8.53 -4.05 3.17
N SER A 23 -8.89 -5.13 2.45
CA SER A 23 -9.81 -6.15 2.97
C SER A 23 -9.26 -6.90 4.20
N TRP A 24 -7.94 -6.91 4.41
CA TRP A 24 -7.34 -7.51 5.59
C TRP A 24 -7.73 -6.83 6.90
N ALA A 25 -8.12 -5.55 6.83
CA ALA A 25 -8.62 -4.76 7.95
C ALA A 25 -10.15 -4.71 8.04
N ALA A 26 -10.89 -5.13 7.00
CA ALA A 26 -12.35 -4.98 6.90
C ALA A 26 -13.18 -5.71 7.98
N GLY A 27 -12.56 -6.52 8.83
CA GLY A 27 -13.20 -7.20 9.96
C GLY A 27 -12.50 -6.96 11.29
N ARG A 28 -11.62 -5.95 11.39
CA ARG A 28 -11.00 -5.57 12.67
C ARG A 28 -11.91 -4.62 13.42
N GLU A 29 -12.23 -4.94 14.66
CA GLU A 29 -12.73 -3.95 15.61
C GLU A 29 -11.55 -3.17 16.18
N THR A 30 -11.66 -1.86 16.13
CA THR A 30 -10.69 -0.95 16.73
C THR A 30 -11.38 -0.15 17.83
N THR A 31 -10.66 0.07 18.93
CA THR A 31 -11.18 0.85 20.06
C THR A 31 -11.42 2.31 19.65
N ARG A 32 -10.56 2.84 18.78
CA ARG A 32 -10.73 4.16 18.17
C ARG A 32 -10.84 4.05 16.66
N VAL A 33 -11.53 5.02 16.07
CA VAL A 33 -11.77 5.05 14.63
C VAL A 33 -10.48 5.31 13.85
N GLU A 34 -9.57 6.10 14.41
CA GLU A 34 -8.26 6.39 13.81
C GLU A 34 -7.30 5.18 13.81
N ASP A 35 -7.45 4.25 14.76
CA ASP A 35 -6.59 3.07 14.88
C ASP A 35 -6.72 2.16 13.65
N GLU A 36 -7.86 2.21 12.95
CA GLU A 36 -8.06 1.51 11.69
C GLU A 36 -7.04 1.96 10.64
N ALA A 37 -6.81 3.28 10.54
CA ALA A 37 -5.83 3.84 9.63
C ALA A 37 -4.40 3.51 10.06
N TYR A 38 -4.10 3.59 11.36
CA TYR A 38 -2.76 3.35 11.87
C TYR A 38 -2.33 1.89 11.74
N CYS A 39 -3.25 0.94 11.90
CA CYS A 39 -2.99 -0.48 11.68
C CYS A 39 -2.63 -0.82 10.23
N LEU A 40 -3.07 0.00 9.27
CA LEU A 40 -2.84 -0.19 7.83
C LEU A 40 -1.56 0.47 7.33
N MET A 41 -1.00 1.44 8.06
CA MET A 41 0.23 2.16 7.69
C MET A 41 1.38 1.21 7.34
N GLY A 42 1.60 0.18 8.16
CA GLY A 42 2.66 -0.81 7.94
C GLY A 42 2.47 -1.65 6.67
N ILE A 43 1.21 -2.02 6.35
CA ILE A 43 0.86 -2.82 5.16
C ILE A 43 1.10 -2.03 3.86
N PHE A 44 0.86 -0.72 3.89
CA PHE A 44 1.10 0.13 2.74
C PHE A 44 2.49 0.79 2.73
N SER A 45 3.27 0.60 3.81
CA SER A 45 4.52 1.33 4.08
C SER A 45 4.35 2.83 3.83
N ILE A 46 3.31 3.39 4.44
CA ILE A 46 2.97 4.81 4.45
C ILE A 46 3.16 5.31 5.87
N ASN A 47 3.74 6.49 6.02
CA ASN A 47 3.86 7.16 7.30
C ASN A 47 2.96 8.40 7.30
N ILE A 48 1.92 8.39 8.13
CA ILE A 48 1.08 9.57 8.41
C ILE A 48 1.23 9.91 9.89
N SER A 49 1.21 11.21 10.24
CA SER A 49 1.31 11.63 11.64
C SER A 49 0.13 11.11 12.45
N THR A 50 0.40 10.42 13.56
CA THR A 50 -0.61 9.90 14.47
C THR A 50 -1.17 11.03 15.35
N LEU A 51 -2.34 11.56 15.01
CA LEU A 51 -3.05 12.59 15.75
C LEU A 51 -4.30 11.99 16.40
N TYR A 52 -4.19 11.59 17.66
CA TYR A 52 -5.34 11.06 18.40
C TYR A 52 -6.45 12.11 18.54
N GLY A 53 -7.69 11.70 18.31
CA GLY A 53 -8.84 12.60 18.26
C GLY A 53 -9.16 13.16 16.87
N GLU A 54 -8.38 12.83 15.82
CA GLU A 54 -8.71 13.21 14.43
C GLU A 54 -9.83 12.32 13.81
N GLY A 55 -10.12 11.17 14.44
CA GLY A 55 -11.17 10.24 14.02
C GLY A 55 -10.98 9.75 12.58
N ARG A 56 -12.02 9.89 11.74
CA ARG A 56 -12.00 9.44 10.33
C ARG A 56 -10.98 10.19 9.45
N GLN A 57 -10.47 11.34 9.89
CA GLN A 57 -9.45 12.09 9.14
C GLN A 57 -8.16 11.29 8.96
N ALA A 58 -7.80 10.44 9.93
CA ALA A 58 -6.66 9.53 9.81
C ALA A 58 -6.81 8.61 8.58
N PHE A 59 -8.02 8.14 8.32
CA PHE A 59 -8.32 7.23 7.21
C PHE A 59 -8.24 7.93 5.85
N TYR A 60 -8.72 9.18 5.76
CA TYR A 60 -8.58 9.99 4.54
C TYR A 60 -7.11 10.25 4.20
N ARG A 61 -6.30 10.62 5.21
CA ARG A 61 -4.86 10.83 5.04
C ARG A 61 -4.13 9.56 4.59
N LEU A 62 -4.55 8.40 5.11
CA LEU A 62 -4.04 7.11 4.64
C LEU A 62 -4.37 6.88 3.16
N GLN A 63 -5.63 7.09 2.75
CA GLN A 63 -6.05 6.94 1.35
C GLN A 63 -5.27 7.87 0.41
N GLU A 64 -5.07 9.14 0.80
CA GLU A 64 -4.24 10.07 0.05
C GLU A 64 -2.79 9.57 -0.09
N GLY A 65 -2.20 9.06 0.98
CA GLY A 65 -0.87 8.47 0.95
C GLY A 65 -0.78 7.27 0.01
N ILE A 66 -1.81 6.42 -0.01
CA ILE A 66 -1.90 5.26 -0.91
C ILE A 66 -1.94 5.73 -2.36
N MET A 67 -2.81 6.71 -2.67
CA MET A 67 -2.93 7.26 -4.02
C MET A 67 -1.61 7.86 -4.50
N LYS A 68 -0.95 8.69 -3.67
CA LYS A 68 0.35 9.29 -4.02
C LYS A 68 1.41 8.24 -4.32
N LYS A 69 1.51 7.19 -3.50
CA LYS A 69 2.51 6.13 -3.67
C LYS A 69 2.30 5.29 -4.93
N LEU A 70 1.05 4.97 -5.27
CA LEU A 70 0.71 4.21 -6.49
C LEU A 70 0.97 5.03 -7.76
N VAL A 71 0.65 6.32 -7.73
CA VAL A 71 0.90 7.23 -8.84
C VAL A 71 2.41 7.39 -9.09
N ASP A 72 3.22 7.32 -8.03
CA ASP A 72 4.66 7.62 -8.08
C ASP A 72 5.58 6.38 -8.19
N THR A 73 5.05 5.21 -8.55
CA THR A 73 5.93 4.02 -8.74
C THR A 73 6.82 4.16 -9.99
N SER A 74 6.55 5.13 -10.87
CA SER A 74 7.41 5.48 -12.00
C SER A 74 8.74 6.14 -11.59
N LEU A 75 8.82 6.76 -10.41
CA LEU A 75 10.05 7.41 -9.93
C LEU A 75 11.21 6.42 -9.76
N VAL A 76 10.91 5.19 -9.32
CA VAL A 76 11.89 4.09 -9.22
C VAL A 76 12.11 3.35 -10.54
N ALA A 77 11.32 3.66 -11.58
CA ALA A 77 11.51 3.12 -12.92
C ALA A 77 12.55 3.90 -13.75
N TRP A 78 13.09 5.00 -13.22
CA TRP A 78 14.22 5.73 -13.80
C TRP A 78 15.43 4.77 -13.93
N GLY A 79 15.65 4.25 -15.13
CA GLY A 79 16.77 3.35 -15.44
C GLY A 79 16.40 2.01 -16.07
N TYR A 80 15.12 1.59 -16.05
CA TYR A 80 14.66 0.48 -16.88
C TYR A 80 14.36 1.00 -18.28
N SER A 81 15.40 1.23 -19.08
CA SER A 81 15.24 1.27 -20.52
C SER A 81 14.69 -0.08 -20.93
N THR A 82 13.41 -0.13 -21.32
CA THR A 82 12.86 -1.28 -22.04
C THR A 82 13.82 -1.52 -23.21
N PRO A 83 14.52 -2.67 -23.29
CA PRO A 83 15.31 -2.95 -24.47
C PRO A 83 14.31 -2.99 -25.62
N SER A 84 14.40 -1.99 -26.49
CA SER A 84 13.70 -2.01 -27.77
C SER A 84 14.14 -3.32 -28.43
N LEU A 85 13.22 -4.29 -28.51
CA LEU A 85 13.39 -5.44 -29.37
C LEU A 85 13.43 -4.90 -30.79
N SER A 86 14.62 -4.53 -31.26
CA SER A 86 14.88 -4.35 -32.68
C SER A 86 14.76 -5.72 -33.31
N VAL A 87 13.54 -6.04 -33.76
CA VAL A 87 13.32 -7.11 -34.72
C VAL A 87 13.98 -6.69 -36.03
N ASN A 88 15.25 -7.08 -36.19
CA ASN A 88 15.87 -7.10 -37.51
C ASN A 88 15.39 -8.38 -38.19
N GLY A 89 14.46 -8.23 -39.14
CA GLY A 89 13.94 -9.31 -39.96
C GLY A 89 13.35 -8.75 -41.25
N GLY A 90 14.24 -8.51 -42.22
CA GLY A 90 13.93 -8.15 -43.61
C GLY A 90 15.15 -8.42 -44.47
#